data_AF-A0A254TS65-F1
#
_entry.id   AF-A0A254TS65-F1
#
_cell.length_a   1.000
_cell.length_b   1.000
_cell.length_c   1.000
_cell.angle_alpha   90.00
_cell.angle_beta   90.00
_cell.angle_gamma   90.00
#
_symmetry.space_group_name_H-M   'P 1'
#
loop_
_entity.id
_entity.type
_entity.pdbx_description
1 polymer ?
#
loop_
_entity_poly.entity_id
_entity_poly.type
_entity_poly.pdbx_seq_one_letter_code
_entity_poly.pdbx_strand_id
1 'polypeptide(L)'
;MGFDQQGPLVICVSPGLNGRWDVSEKGQDVPLASFDDKEDAYAYATQLTKSKQDATVLIEDEEGFSPLPAEDKDAMRRPRS
;
A
#
# COMPACT_ATOMS: atom_id res chain seq x y z
N MET A 1 27.63 5.28 1.31
CA MET A 1 26.53 5.22 2.29
C MET A 1 25.47 4.32 1.69
N GLY A 2 25.43 3.06 2.12
CA GLY A 2 24.56 2.03 1.55
C GLY A 2 23.13 2.21 2.06
N PHE A 3 22.23 2.57 1.15
CA PHE A 3 20.79 2.39 1.36
C PHE A 3 20.39 1.09 0.67
N ASP A 4 20.98 0.00 1.15
CA ASP A 4 20.42 -1.33 0.91
C ASP A 4 19.35 -1.54 1.98
N GLN A 5 18.14 -1.07 1.68
CA GLN A 5 16.93 -1.54 2.33
C GLN A 5 15.99 -1.99 1.21
N GLN A 6 16.42 -3.02 0.48
CA GLN A 6 15.55 -3.83 -0.38
C GLN A 6 14.67 -4.75 0.49
N GLY A 7 14.07 -4.20 1.55
CA GLY A 7 12.99 -4.85 2.27
C GLY A 7 11.68 -4.62 1.52
N PRO A 8 10.68 -5.52 1.65
CA PRO A 8 9.38 -5.33 1.03
C PRO A 8 8.81 -3.98 1.49
N LEU A 9 8.55 -3.09 0.54
CA LEU A 9 8.05 -1.75 0.83
C LEU A 9 6.58 -1.86 1.21
N VAL A 10 6.28 -1.86 2.49
CA VAL A 10 4.89 -1.92 2.95
C VAL A 10 4.36 -0.50 3.07
N ILE A 11 3.31 -0.18 2.34
CA ILE A 11 2.60 1.09 2.41
C ILE A 11 1.35 0.82 3.24
N CYS A 12 1.18 1.53 4.36
CA CYS A 12 0.01 1.46 5.20
C CYS A 12 -0.88 2.67 4.93
N VAL A 13 -2.16 2.42 4.65
CA VAL A 13 -3.20 3.43 4.48
C VAL A 13 -4.13 3.33 5.67
N SER A 14 -4.14 4.33 6.53
CA SER A 14 -4.91 4.32 7.79
C SER A 14 -5.85 5.51 7.88
N PRO A 15 -7.05 5.35 8.49
CA PRO A 15 -7.91 6.47 8.79
C PRO A 15 -7.23 7.37 9.84
N GLY A 16 -6.87 8.56 9.41
CA GLY A 16 -6.24 9.62 10.17
C GLY A 16 -7.21 10.41 11.04
N LEU A 17 -6.66 11.41 11.75
CA LEU A 17 -7.45 12.34 12.54
C LEU A 17 -8.29 13.25 11.65
N ASN A 18 -9.56 13.44 12.01
CA ASN A 18 -10.58 14.22 11.28
C ASN A 18 -11.17 13.56 10.03
N GLY A 19 -11.20 12.23 9.96
CA GLY A 19 -11.82 11.52 8.83
C GLY A 19 -10.99 11.57 7.55
N ARG A 20 -9.70 11.85 7.69
CA ARG A 20 -8.71 11.81 6.62
C ARG A 20 -8.09 10.43 6.51
N TRP A 21 -7.30 10.21 5.48
CA TRP A 21 -6.59 9.00 5.17
C TRP A 21 -5.10 9.30 5.06
N ASP A 22 -4.34 8.76 5.99
CA ASP A 22 -2.90 8.93 6.06
C ASP A 22 -2.21 7.73 5.38
N VAL A 23 -1.38 8.01 4.40
CA VAL A 23 -0.56 7.04 3.68
C VAL A 23 0.86 7.10 4.22
N SER A 24 1.32 6.03 4.86
CA SER A 24 2.64 5.95 5.49
C SER A 24 3.41 4.75 4.98
N GLU A 25 4.73 4.85 4.83
CA GLU A 25 5.59 3.69 4.56
C GLU A 25 6.00 3.02 5.88
N LYS A 26 6.02 1.69 5.91
CA LYS A 26 6.44 0.90 7.07
C LYS A 26 7.90 1.22 7.39
N GLY A 27 8.09 1.79 8.59
CA GLY A 27 9.39 2.27 9.05
C GLY A 27 9.57 3.78 8.96
N GLN A 28 8.58 4.52 8.46
CA GLN A 28 8.51 5.97 8.60
C GLN A 28 7.62 6.36 9.78
N ASP A 29 8.08 7.35 10.55
CA ASP A 29 7.35 7.95 11.68
C ASP A 29 6.27 8.94 11.19
N VAL A 30 6.37 9.38 9.94
CA VAL A 30 5.50 10.41 9.34
C VAL A 30 4.72 9.85 8.15
N PRO A 31 3.46 10.29 7.96
CA PRO A 31 2.72 9.99 6.74
C PRO A 31 3.37 10.69 5.54
N LEU A 32 3.51 9.95 4.44
CA LEU A 32 3.96 10.48 3.15
C LEU A 32 2.97 11.49 2.59
N ALA A 33 1.68 11.17 2.72
CA ALA A 33 0.60 11.98 2.21
C ALA A 33 -0.67 11.72 3.04
N SER A 34 -1.47 12.78 3.20
CA SER A 34 -2.78 12.72 3.85
C SER A 34 -3.84 13.15 2.84
N PHE A 35 -4.91 12.39 2.71
CA PHE A 35 -6.02 12.65 1.80
C PHE A 35 -7.32 12.79 2.58
N ASP A 36 -8.27 13.58 2.11
CA ASP A 36 -9.61 13.63 2.71
C ASP A 36 -10.45 12.40 2.30
N ASP A 37 -10.18 11.83 1.12
CA ASP A 37 -10.91 10.69 0.56
C ASP A 37 -10.11 9.38 0.58
N LYS A 38 -10.83 8.30 0.91
CA LYS A 38 -10.32 6.92 0.87
C LYS A 38 -9.80 6.58 -0.53
N GLU A 39 -10.58 6.90 -1.55
CA GLU A 39 -10.27 6.54 -2.94
C GLU A 39 -8.95 7.15 -3.42
N ASP A 40 -8.69 8.42 -3.10
CA ASP A 40 -7.44 9.11 -3.42
C ASP A 40 -6.24 8.52 -2.70
N ALA A 41 -6.37 8.21 -1.40
CA ALA A 41 -5.31 7.54 -0.64
C ALA A 41 -4.95 6.17 -1.23
N TYR A 42 -5.95 5.43 -1.70
CA TYR A 42 -5.76 4.08 -2.24
C TYR A 42 -5.14 4.13 -3.63
N ALA A 43 -5.59 5.08 -4.47
CA ALA A 43 -4.99 5.33 -5.77
C ALA A 43 -3.51 5.71 -5.63
N TYR A 44 -3.19 6.60 -4.68
CA TYR A 44 -1.82 7.00 -4.39
C TYR A 44 -0.95 5.83 -3.92
N ALA A 45 -1.43 5.05 -2.94
CA ALA A 45 -0.72 3.87 -2.44
C ALA A 45 -0.51 2.81 -3.54
N THR A 46 -1.52 2.58 -4.39
CA THR A 46 -1.42 1.66 -5.54
C THR A 46 -0.45 2.17 -6.61
N GLN A 47 -0.36 3.48 -6.82
CA GLN A 47 0.59 4.06 -7.76
C GLN A 47 2.04 3.96 -7.24
N LEU A 48 2.21 4.10 -5.92
CA LEU A 48 3.49 3.85 -5.25
C LEU A 48 3.92 2.38 -5.44
N THR A 49 3.02 1.42 -5.32
CA THR A 49 3.38 0.01 -5.57
C THR A 49 3.68 -0.31 -7.02
N LYS A 50 2.99 0.33 -7.97
CA LYS A 50 3.36 0.22 -9.39
C LYS A 50 4.77 0.71 -9.69
N SER A 51 5.24 1.70 -8.93
CA SER A 51 6.58 2.27 -9.09
C SER A 51 7.67 1.46 -8.37
N LYS A 52 7.30 0.59 -7.42
CA LYS A 52 8.20 -0.20 -6.58
C LYS A 52 7.81 -1.69 -6.69
N GLN A 53 8.55 -2.48 -7.47
CA GLN A 53 8.18 -3.88 -7.84
C GLN A 53 7.94 -4.84 -6.66
N ASP A 54 8.36 -4.51 -5.44
CA ASP A 54 8.19 -5.33 -4.22
C ASP A 54 7.44 -4.57 -3.11
N ALA A 55 6.42 -3.82 -3.49
CA ALA A 55 5.65 -3.02 -2.55
C ALA A 55 4.25 -3.60 -2.29
N THR A 56 3.85 -3.67 -1.02
CA THR A 56 2.56 -4.17 -0.56
C THR A 56 1.75 -3.03 0.03
N VAL A 57 0.52 -2.80 -0.43
CA VAL A 57 -0.39 -1.86 0.24
C VAL A 57 -1.20 -2.62 1.28
N LEU A 58 -1.15 -2.18 2.52
CA LEU A 58 -2.04 -2.56 3.61
C LEU A 58 -2.99 -1.41 3.88
N ILE A 59 -4.26 -1.72 3.93
CA ILE A 59 -5.32 -0.77 4.21
C ILE A 59 -5.88 -1.10 5.59
N GLU A 60 -5.84 -0.16 6.52
CA GLU A 60 -6.58 -0.26 7.77
C GLU A 60 -8.04 0.13 7.52
N ASP A 61 -8.92 -0.85 7.59
CA ASP A 61 -10.37 -0.67 7.55
C ASP A 61 -10.97 -1.05 8.91
N GLU A 62 -12.28 -0.87 9.07
CA GLU A 62 -13.04 -1.17 10.30
C GLU A 62 -12.94 -2.65 10.77
N GLU A 63 -12.58 -3.57 9.87
CA GLU A 63 -12.31 -4.99 10.16
C GLU A 63 -10.81 -5.32 10.38
N GLY A 64 -9.93 -4.33 10.26
CA GLY A 64 -8.48 -4.46 10.41
C GLY A 64 -7.69 -4.22 9.11
N PHE A 65 -6.44 -4.68 9.06
CA PHE A 65 -5.56 -4.46 7.91
C PHE A 65 -5.85 -5.44 6.78
N SER A 66 -6.40 -4.95 5.67
CA SER A 66 -6.62 -5.72 4.44
C SER A 66 -5.52 -5.42 3.42
N PRO A 67 -4.81 -6.44 2.90
CA PRO A 67 -3.93 -6.23 1.76
C PRO A 67 -4.78 -5.86 0.54
N LEU A 68 -4.42 -4.77 -0.13
CA LEU A 68 -5.03 -4.40 -1.41
C LEU A 68 -4.71 -5.56 -2.36
N PRO A 69 -5.71 -6.22 -2.99
CA PRO A 69 -5.44 -7.30 -3.91
C PRO A 69 -4.61 -6.72 -5.06
N ALA A 70 -3.30 -6.96 -5.02
CA ALA A 70 -2.41 -6.72 -6.13
C ALA A 70 -3.01 -7.55 -7.26
N GLU A 71 -3.62 -6.87 -8.23
CA GLU A 71 -4.36 -7.46 -9.34
C GLU A 71 -3.56 -8.67 -9.83
N ASP A 72 -4.05 -9.86 -9.47
CA ASP A 72 -3.28 -11.09 -9.53
C ASP A 72 -3.04 -11.41 -11.01
N LYS A 73 -1.89 -10.97 -11.53
CA LYS A 73 -1.43 -11.30 -12.88
C LYS A 73 -0.83 -12.71 -12.93
N ASP A 74 -0.94 -13.52 -11.87
CA ASP A 74 -0.36 -14.87 -11.81
C ASP A 74 -1.41 -15.99 -11.80
N ALA A 75 -2.70 -15.67 -11.59
CA ALA A 75 -3.81 -16.62 -11.57
C ALA A 75 -4.16 -17.19 -12.95
N MET A 76 -3.50 -16.72 -14.03
CA MET A 76 -3.70 -17.23 -15.39
C MET A 76 -2.61 -18.20 -15.87
N ARG A 77 -1.65 -18.62 -15.01
CA ARG A 77 -0.64 -19.65 -15.37
C ARG A 77 -1.01 -21.06 -14.90
N ARG A 78 -2.28 -21.47 -15.06
CA ARG A 78 -2.62 -22.90 -15.02
C ARG A 78 -2.52 -23.48 -16.44
N PRO A 79 -1.52 -24.32 -16.77
CA PRO A 79 -1.64 -25.16 -17.96
C PRO A 79 -2.81 -26.11 -17.74
N ARG A 80 -3.85 -26.00 -18.58
CA ARG A 80 -4.82 -27.10 -18.75
C ARG A 80 -4.03 -28.25 -19.37
N SER A 81 -3.72 -29.24 -18.54
CA SER A 81 -3.17 -30.53 -18.96
C SER A 81 -4.20 -31.35 -19.71
#